data_AF-A0A1H8Q051-F1
#
_entry.id   AF-A0A1H8Q051-F1
#
_cell.length_a   1.000
_cell.length_b   1.000
_cell.length_c   1.000
_cell.angle_alpha   90.00
_cell.angle_beta   90.00
_cell.angle_gamma   90.00
#
_symmetry.space_group_name_H-M   'P 1'
#
loop_
_entity.id
_entity.type
_entity.pdbx_description
1 polymer ?
#
loop_
_entity_poly.entity_id
_entity_poly.type
_entity_poly.pdbx_seq_one_letter_code
_entity_poly.pdbx_strand_id
1 'polypeptide(L)'
;MALIRTPMAHAPVAGCSDFLPEMRETFQGDVMPFVTVGQENSGPIELYYEDHGSGRPIVLIAGFPLGGRAWERQERALLAAGRRVITYDRRGFGRSSQPVTGYEYDTFAADLDKLLTALDLTDVDLAGHSMGGGEIARYLGVHGGGRIRKAVIISGVPPYLLNTPEDPFGAPQELFDQIAGALTEDRFAYFTEWNKNFFNLDETLGNRVSPEVVQDAWNSAVAASPTGTIACVAAWHTDFREDLPKIDVPVLVMHGTNDHILPIEATGARTHEMIKGSRYVTVEGAGHGLCWTHADVVNEHLLTFLA
;
A
#
# COMPACT_ATOMS: atom_id res chain seq x y z
N MET A 1 -43.83 11.75 3.23
CA MET A 1 -43.47 11.38 1.84
C MET A 1 -42.89 9.98 1.91
N ALA A 2 -43.71 8.99 1.57
CA ALA A 2 -43.41 7.57 1.76
C ALA A 2 -43.06 6.93 0.41
N LEU A 3 -42.07 6.05 0.45
CA LEU A 3 -41.87 4.83 -0.35
C LEU A 3 -42.05 4.89 -1.87
N ILE A 4 -40.97 4.53 -2.59
CA ILE A 4 -41.11 3.85 -3.89
C ILE A 4 -40.51 2.45 -3.74
N ARG A 5 -41.40 1.48 -3.52
CA ARG A 5 -41.19 0.08 -3.87
C ARG A 5 -42.34 -0.30 -4.80
N THR A 6 -42.02 -0.81 -5.98
CA THR A 6 -43.01 -1.42 -6.87
C THR A 6 -42.59 -2.87 -7.12
N PRO A 7 -43.47 -3.86 -6.94
CA PRO A 7 -43.16 -5.25 -7.24
C PRO A 7 -43.35 -5.52 -8.75
N MET A 8 -42.40 -6.18 -9.40
CA MET A 8 -42.61 -6.74 -10.73
C MET A 8 -43.27 -8.13 -10.62
N ALA A 9 -44.37 -8.30 -11.35
CA ALA A 9 -45.12 -9.55 -11.46
C ALA A 9 -44.34 -10.62 -12.25
N HIS A 10 -44.45 -11.88 -11.82
CA HIS A 10 -43.90 -13.05 -12.51
C HIS A 10 -44.84 -13.51 -13.63
N ALA A 11 -44.27 -13.83 -14.80
CA ALA A 11 -44.92 -14.58 -15.88
C ALA A 11 -44.19 -15.94 -16.08
N PRO A 12 -44.88 -16.99 -16.58
CA PRO A 12 -44.44 -18.37 -16.43
C PRO A 12 -43.32 -18.76 -17.41
N VAL A 13 -42.45 -19.66 -16.93
CA VAL A 13 -41.31 -20.23 -17.67
C VAL A 13 -41.78 -21.31 -18.64
N ALA A 14 -41.38 -21.21 -19.91
CA ALA A 14 -41.55 -22.26 -20.91
C ALA A 14 -40.19 -22.95 -21.20
N GLY A 15 -40.19 -24.29 -21.05
CA GLY A 15 -39.42 -25.28 -21.84
C GLY A 15 -37.91 -25.13 -21.96
N CYS A 16 -37.17 -25.90 -21.17
CA CYS A 16 -35.74 -26.15 -21.31
C CYS A 16 -35.51 -27.42 -22.14
N SER A 17 -35.27 -27.27 -23.45
CA SER A 17 -34.54 -28.20 -24.32
C SER A 17 -34.73 -27.76 -25.77
N ASP A 18 -33.65 -27.37 -26.46
CA ASP A 18 -33.47 -27.43 -27.94
C ASP A 18 -32.76 -26.21 -28.58
N PHE A 19 -31.92 -25.46 -27.86
CA PHE A 19 -31.02 -24.50 -28.53
C PHE A 19 -29.65 -24.39 -27.84
N LEU A 20 -28.76 -25.36 -28.08
CA LEU A 20 -27.31 -25.19 -27.97
C LEU A 20 -26.67 -26.07 -29.05
N PRO A 21 -26.00 -25.48 -30.06
CA PRO A 21 -24.59 -25.14 -29.84
C PRO A 21 -24.12 -23.92 -30.65
N GLU A 22 -24.05 -22.73 -30.07
CA GLU A 22 -23.31 -21.61 -30.69
C GLU A 22 -22.91 -20.45 -29.74
N MET A 23 -23.01 -20.61 -28.42
CA MET A 23 -22.57 -19.58 -27.46
C MET A 23 -21.26 -19.97 -26.75
N ARG A 24 -20.20 -20.24 -27.53
CA ARG A 24 -18.86 -20.48 -26.97
C ARG A 24 -17.84 -19.37 -27.21
N GLU A 25 -18.23 -18.23 -27.74
CA GLU A 25 -17.36 -17.06 -27.83
C GLU A 25 -18.09 -15.79 -27.39
N THR A 26 -17.36 -14.93 -26.66
CA THR A 26 -17.73 -13.59 -26.16
C THR A 26 -18.49 -13.51 -24.83
N PHE A 27 -17.90 -14.04 -23.76
CA PHE A 27 -17.89 -13.34 -22.48
C PHE A 27 -16.47 -12.78 -22.26
N GLN A 28 -16.14 -11.66 -22.89
CA GLN A 28 -15.18 -10.72 -22.33
C GLN A 28 -15.91 -9.95 -21.23
N GLY A 29 -16.25 -10.64 -20.13
CA GLY A 29 -16.61 -9.95 -18.90
C GLY A 29 -15.35 -9.25 -18.41
N ASP A 30 -15.45 -7.99 -17.98
CA ASP A 30 -14.35 -7.20 -17.43
C ASP A 30 -13.56 -8.04 -16.41
N VAL A 31 -12.47 -8.66 -16.87
CA VAL A 31 -11.59 -9.44 -16.00
C VAL A 31 -10.87 -8.40 -15.18
N MET A 32 -11.15 -8.37 -13.88
CA MET A 32 -10.45 -7.54 -12.91
C MET A 32 -8.92 -7.63 -13.16
N PRO A 33 -8.15 -6.54 -13.13
CA PRO A 33 -6.76 -6.59 -13.58
C PRO A 33 -5.90 -7.33 -12.55
N PHE A 34 -5.25 -8.41 -12.97
CA PHE A 34 -4.30 -9.18 -12.17
C PHE A 34 -2.96 -9.35 -12.90
N VAL A 35 -1.86 -9.35 -12.16
CA VAL A 35 -0.55 -9.81 -12.64
C VAL A 35 -0.13 -11.04 -11.83
N THR A 36 0.16 -12.14 -12.52
CA THR A 36 0.75 -13.32 -11.88
C THR A 36 2.20 -13.05 -11.50
N VAL A 37 2.50 -13.11 -10.21
CA VAL A 37 3.84 -12.88 -9.66
C VAL A 37 4.49 -14.14 -9.11
N GLY A 38 3.78 -15.25 -9.04
CA GLY A 38 4.34 -16.51 -8.60
C GLY A 38 3.32 -17.63 -8.61
N GLN A 39 3.62 -18.69 -7.87
CA GLN A 39 2.76 -19.84 -7.71
C GLN A 39 2.92 -20.39 -6.28
N GLU A 40 1.80 -20.75 -5.65
CA GLU A 40 1.78 -21.50 -4.41
C GLU A 40 0.94 -22.76 -4.62
N ASN A 41 1.57 -23.92 -4.44
CA ASN A 41 0.95 -25.22 -4.70
C ASN A 41 0.31 -25.27 -6.11
N SER A 42 -1.01 -25.47 -6.19
CA SER A 42 -1.74 -25.63 -7.44
C SER A 42 -2.23 -24.31 -8.06
N GLY A 43 -2.05 -23.16 -7.40
CA GLY A 43 -2.63 -21.88 -7.81
C GLY A 43 -1.59 -20.78 -8.07
N PRO A 44 -1.86 -19.86 -9.00
CA PRO A 44 -1.01 -18.69 -9.17
C PRO A 44 -1.10 -17.76 -7.95
N ILE A 45 -0.02 -17.06 -7.67
CA ILE A 45 -0.03 -15.88 -6.79
C ILE A 45 -0.22 -14.68 -7.71
N GLU A 46 -1.34 -13.99 -7.56
CA GLU A 46 -1.77 -12.89 -8.41
C GLU A 46 -1.90 -11.62 -7.58
N LEU A 47 -1.39 -10.52 -8.13
CA LEU A 47 -1.57 -9.20 -7.57
C LEU A 47 -2.68 -8.48 -8.31
N TYR A 48 -3.69 -8.05 -7.57
CA TYR A 48 -4.69 -7.13 -8.08
C TYR A 48 -4.07 -5.77 -8.32
N TYR A 49 -4.40 -5.13 -9.43
CA TYR A 49 -4.01 -3.76 -9.71
C TYR A 49 -5.14 -2.98 -10.38
N GLU A 50 -5.03 -1.66 -10.35
CA GLU A 50 -5.83 -0.74 -11.14
C GLU A 50 -4.91 0.19 -11.92
N ASP A 51 -5.34 0.62 -13.10
CA ASP A 51 -4.57 1.46 -14.03
C ASP A 51 -5.49 2.49 -14.67
N HIS A 52 -5.41 3.73 -14.19
CA HIS A 52 -6.33 4.80 -14.52
C HIS A 52 -5.61 5.99 -15.14
N GLY A 53 -6.33 6.71 -16.01
CA GLY A 53 -5.85 7.95 -16.59
C GLY A 53 -4.83 7.77 -17.72
N SER A 54 -4.06 8.82 -17.98
CA SER A 54 -3.09 8.88 -19.08
C SER A 54 -1.98 9.86 -18.73
N GLY A 55 -0.82 9.74 -19.36
CA GLY A 55 0.36 10.57 -19.08
C GLY A 55 1.49 9.77 -18.45
N ARG A 56 2.42 10.44 -17.77
CA ARG A 56 3.57 9.78 -17.13
C ARG A 56 3.08 8.85 -16.00
N PRO A 57 3.46 7.56 -15.99
CA PRO A 57 2.99 6.61 -14.99
C PRO A 57 3.51 6.95 -13.59
N ILE A 58 2.67 6.72 -12.59
CA ILE A 58 3.06 6.65 -11.18
C ILE A 58 2.44 5.40 -10.56
N VAL A 59 3.25 4.62 -9.83
CA VAL A 59 2.80 3.45 -9.09
C VAL A 59 2.71 3.80 -7.60
N LEU A 60 1.54 3.57 -7.00
CA LEU A 60 1.24 3.86 -5.60
C LEU A 60 1.22 2.56 -4.78
N ILE A 61 2.08 2.47 -3.77
CA ILE A 61 2.36 1.26 -2.99
C ILE A 61 1.86 1.46 -1.55
N ALA A 62 0.79 0.76 -1.19
CA ALA A 62 0.09 0.95 0.09
C ALA A 62 0.87 0.40 1.30
N GLY A 63 0.59 0.96 2.48
CA GLY A 63 1.10 0.46 3.76
C GLY A 63 0.31 -0.72 4.34
N PHE A 64 0.81 -1.28 5.45
CA PHE A 64 0.04 -2.23 6.25
C PHE A 64 -1.10 -1.53 7.01
N PRO A 65 -2.26 -2.18 7.22
CA PRO A 65 -2.73 -3.44 6.62
C PRO A 65 -3.66 -3.20 5.41
N LEU A 66 -3.40 -2.15 4.63
CA LEU A 66 -4.32 -1.66 3.61
C LEU A 66 -3.94 -2.13 2.20
N GLY A 67 -4.73 -1.72 1.20
CA GLY A 67 -4.48 -1.95 -0.23
C GLY A 67 -4.48 -0.65 -1.03
N GLY A 68 -4.50 -0.75 -2.35
CA GLY A 68 -4.46 0.38 -3.29
C GLY A 68 -5.53 1.44 -3.03
N ARG A 69 -6.72 1.03 -2.57
CA ARG A 69 -7.83 1.93 -2.21
C ARG A 69 -7.46 2.99 -1.16
N ALA A 70 -6.45 2.75 -0.33
CA ALA A 70 -5.97 3.72 0.66
C ALA A 70 -5.44 5.02 0.02
N TRP A 71 -5.13 4.98 -1.27
CA TRP A 71 -4.62 6.11 -2.03
C TRP A 71 -5.69 6.97 -2.71
N GLU A 72 -6.99 6.73 -2.50
CA GLU A 72 -8.05 7.37 -3.29
C GLU A 72 -7.95 8.91 -3.34
N ARG A 73 -7.46 9.55 -2.27
CA ARG A 73 -7.26 11.01 -2.22
C ARG A 73 -6.09 11.49 -3.06
N GLN A 74 -4.99 10.73 -3.11
CA GLN A 74 -3.82 11.03 -3.95
C GLN A 74 -4.10 10.68 -5.40
N GLU A 75 -4.73 9.54 -5.66
CA GLU A 75 -5.16 9.11 -6.99
C GLU A 75 -5.99 10.20 -7.66
N ARG A 76 -7.01 10.73 -6.98
CA ARG A 76 -7.87 11.79 -7.53
C ARG A 76 -7.07 13.05 -7.90
N ALA A 77 -6.10 13.43 -7.08
CA ALA A 77 -5.24 14.59 -7.34
C ALA A 77 -4.27 14.35 -8.49
N LEU A 78 -3.67 13.17 -8.58
CA LEU A 78 -2.75 12.78 -9.65
C LEU A 78 -3.46 12.65 -11.00
N LEU A 79 -4.66 12.05 -11.04
CA LEU A 79 -5.49 11.97 -12.24
C LEU A 79 -5.88 13.37 -12.72
N ALA A 80 -6.29 14.26 -11.81
CA ALA A 80 -6.57 15.66 -12.15
C ALA A 80 -5.35 16.42 -12.69
N ALA A 81 -4.14 16.00 -12.29
CA ALA A 81 -2.87 16.53 -12.81
C ALA A 81 -2.40 15.86 -14.12
N GLY A 82 -3.23 15.02 -14.76
CA GLY A 82 -2.90 14.38 -16.04
C GLY A 82 -1.85 13.28 -15.92
N ARG A 83 -1.87 12.53 -14.81
CA ARG A 83 -1.01 11.35 -14.60
C ARG A 83 -1.76 10.08 -14.96
N ARG A 84 -1.01 9.05 -15.38
CA ARG A 84 -1.46 7.65 -15.39
C ARG A 84 -1.16 7.07 -14.00
N VAL A 85 -2.18 6.67 -13.26
CA VAL A 85 -2.05 6.21 -11.87
C VAL A 85 -2.28 4.71 -11.83
N ILE A 86 -1.29 4.00 -11.30
CA ILE A 86 -1.35 2.56 -11.07
C ILE A 86 -1.34 2.32 -9.56
N THR A 87 -2.31 1.58 -9.04
CA THR A 87 -2.27 1.04 -7.68
C THR A 87 -2.22 -0.47 -7.76
N TYR A 88 -1.59 -1.13 -6.80
CA TYR A 88 -1.71 -2.58 -6.65
C TYR A 88 -1.82 -2.98 -5.19
N ASP A 89 -2.44 -4.13 -4.96
CA ASP A 89 -2.53 -4.74 -3.66
C ASP A 89 -1.34 -5.68 -3.46
N ARG A 90 -0.55 -5.46 -2.41
CA ARG A 90 0.53 -6.37 -2.01
C ARG A 90 -0.05 -7.78 -1.80
N ARG A 91 0.74 -8.84 -2.09
CA ARG A 91 0.35 -10.21 -1.75
C ARG A 91 -0.16 -10.30 -0.30
N GLY A 92 -1.26 -11.00 -0.09
CA GLY A 92 -1.90 -11.09 1.22
C GLY A 92 -2.78 -9.92 1.61
N PHE A 93 -2.87 -8.85 0.83
CA PHE A 93 -3.69 -7.68 1.14
C PHE A 93 -4.71 -7.41 0.03
N GLY A 94 -5.77 -6.67 0.40
CA GLY A 94 -6.83 -6.26 -0.52
C GLY A 94 -7.40 -7.45 -1.31
N ARG A 95 -7.33 -7.35 -2.64
CA ARG A 95 -7.90 -8.31 -3.60
C ARG A 95 -6.86 -9.27 -4.18
N SER A 96 -5.59 -9.15 -3.80
CA SER A 96 -4.52 -10.05 -4.23
C SER A 96 -4.63 -11.43 -3.58
N SER A 97 -3.97 -12.41 -4.18
CA SER A 97 -3.84 -13.75 -3.58
C SER A 97 -3.25 -13.66 -2.17
N GLN A 98 -3.66 -14.60 -1.31
CA GLN A 98 -3.23 -14.68 0.08
C GLN A 98 -2.34 -15.90 0.32
N PRO A 99 -1.12 -15.95 -0.26
CA PRO A 99 -0.22 -17.08 -0.03
C PRO A 99 0.19 -17.13 1.45
N VAL A 100 0.72 -18.26 1.90
CA VAL A 100 1.30 -18.40 3.25
C VAL A 100 2.81 -18.11 3.28
N THR A 101 3.38 -17.72 2.13
CA THR A 101 4.83 -17.50 1.94
C THR A 101 5.18 -16.20 1.23
N GLY A 102 6.44 -15.77 1.40
CA GLY A 102 7.03 -14.66 0.66
C GLY A 102 6.69 -13.27 1.21
N TYR A 103 6.47 -13.14 2.52
CA TYR A 103 6.22 -11.87 3.18
C TYR A 103 7.51 -11.15 3.61
N GLU A 104 8.48 -11.05 2.69
CA GLU A 104 9.77 -10.39 2.93
C GLU A 104 10.06 -9.39 1.79
N TYR A 105 10.84 -8.34 2.07
CA TYR A 105 11.03 -7.24 1.13
C TYR A 105 11.70 -7.62 -0.19
N ASP A 106 12.55 -8.65 -0.23
CA ASP A 106 13.07 -9.17 -1.51
C ASP A 106 11.96 -9.71 -2.41
N THR A 107 10.97 -10.37 -1.80
CA THR A 107 9.83 -10.89 -2.54
C THR A 107 8.89 -9.77 -2.95
N PHE A 108 8.63 -8.80 -2.07
CA PHE A 108 7.81 -7.64 -2.41
C PHE A 108 8.43 -6.79 -3.54
N ALA A 109 9.75 -6.58 -3.52
CA ALA A 109 10.47 -5.89 -4.59
C ALA A 109 10.42 -6.69 -5.92
N ALA A 110 10.58 -8.01 -5.87
CA ALA A 110 10.47 -8.87 -7.06
C ALA A 110 9.04 -8.88 -7.65
N ASP A 111 8.02 -8.78 -6.79
CA ASP A 111 6.63 -8.62 -7.18
C ASP A 111 6.38 -7.28 -7.88
N LEU A 112 6.91 -6.19 -7.32
CA LEU A 112 6.88 -4.87 -7.96
C LEU A 112 7.58 -4.92 -9.34
N ASP A 113 8.75 -5.55 -9.46
CA ASP A 113 9.46 -5.67 -10.73
C ASP A 113 8.64 -6.42 -11.80
N LYS A 114 7.94 -7.48 -11.39
CA LYS A 114 7.03 -8.23 -12.28
C LYS A 114 5.83 -7.40 -12.70
N LEU A 115 5.24 -6.60 -11.81
CA LEU A 115 4.17 -5.66 -12.16
C LEU A 115 4.67 -4.62 -13.18
N LEU A 116 5.80 -3.96 -12.90
CA LEU A 116 6.39 -2.96 -13.79
C LEU A 116 6.72 -3.56 -15.17
N THR A 117 7.22 -4.80 -15.19
CA THR A 117 7.56 -5.52 -16.42
C THR A 117 6.33 -5.96 -17.20
N ALA A 118 5.31 -6.52 -16.53
CA ALA A 118 4.08 -6.98 -17.17
C ALA A 118 3.29 -5.84 -17.84
N LEU A 119 3.35 -4.64 -17.24
CA LEU A 119 2.72 -3.43 -17.76
C LEU A 119 3.64 -2.60 -18.67
N ASP A 120 4.86 -3.10 -18.94
CA ASP A 120 5.93 -2.47 -19.72
C ASP A 120 6.17 -1.00 -19.33
N LEU A 121 6.25 -0.73 -18.02
CA LEU A 121 6.42 0.62 -17.49
C LEU A 121 7.89 1.05 -17.52
N THR A 122 8.12 2.25 -18.04
CA THR A 122 9.41 2.98 -18.05
C THR A 122 9.15 4.45 -17.77
N ASP A 123 10.18 5.20 -17.35
CA ASP A 123 10.05 6.60 -16.87
C ASP A 123 8.96 6.73 -15.79
N VAL A 124 8.85 5.72 -14.91
CA VAL A 124 7.78 5.62 -13.90
C VAL A 124 8.19 6.29 -12.60
N ASP A 125 7.27 7.00 -11.97
CA ASP A 125 7.45 7.46 -10.59
C ASP A 125 6.91 6.41 -9.61
N LEU A 126 7.55 6.26 -8.46
CA LEU A 126 7.03 5.44 -7.37
C LEU A 126 6.61 6.32 -6.20
N ALA A 127 5.50 6.01 -5.53
CA ALA A 127 5.17 6.56 -4.23
C ALA A 127 4.72 5.45 -3.28
N GLY A 128 5.39 5.35 -2.13
CA GLY A 128 5.18 4.29 -1.16
C GLY A 128 4.86 4.86 0.21
N HIS A 129 3.81 4.35 0.84
CA HIS A 129 3.44 4.70 2.22
C HIS A 129 3.80 3.55 3.17
N SER A 130 4.42 3.85 4.31
CA SER A 130 4.73 2.83 5.33
C SER A 130 5.56 1.69 4.75
N MET A 131 5.04 0.45 4.76
CA MET A 131 5.69 -0.69 4.10
C MET A 131 6.00 -0.44 2.62
N GLY A 132 5.17 0.33 1.91
CA GLY A 132 5.45 0.69 0.51
C GLY A 132 6.76 1.49 0.35
N GLY A 133 7.18 2.23 1.38
CA GLY A 133 8.49 2.88 1.41
C GLY A 133 9.66 1.90 1.47
N GLY A 134 9.50 0.79 2.20
CA GLY A 134 10.49 -0.29 2.24
C GLY A 134 10.59 -1.04 0.91
N GLU A 135 9.47 -1.22 0.21
CA GLU A 135 9.48 -1.80 -1.14
C GLU A 135 10.25 -0.95 -2.14
N ILE A 136 10.05 0.38 -2.09
CA ILE A 136 10.83 1.31 -2.91
C ILE A 136 12.31 1.20 -2.58
N ALA A 137 12.68 1.21 -1.30
CA ALA A 137 14.06 1.13 -0.86
C ALA A 137 14.72 -0.18 -1.36
N ARG A 138 14.08 -1.33 -1.12
CA ARG A 138 14.61 -2.63 -1.57
C ARG A 138 14.65 -2.75 -3.08
N TYR A 139 13.60 -2.31 -3.78
CA TYR A 139 13.55 -2.33 -5.25
C TYR A 139 14.70 -1.55 -5.85
N LEU A 140 14.90 -0.29 -5.43
CA LEU A 140 15.98 0.54 -5.94
C LEU A 140 17.36 0.04 -5.51
N GLY A 141 17.48 -0.55 -4.32
CA GLY A 141 18.73 -1.15 -3.82
C GLY A 141 19.16 -2.42 -4.58
N VAL A 142 18.22 -3.16 -5.16
CA VAL A 142 18.47 -4.43 -5.88
C VAL A 142 18.44 -4.27 -7.40
N HIS A 143 17.42 -3.59 -7.92
CA HIS A 143 17.16 -3.46 -9.36
C HIS A 143 17.71 -2.14 -9.96
N GLY A 144 18.03 -1.16 -9.11
CA GLY A 144 18.47 0.18 -9.54
C GLY A 144 17.34 1.05 -10.13
N GLY A 145 17.70 2.26 -10.54
CA GLY A 145 16.76 3.25 -11.08
C GLY A 145 16.37 3.09 -12.55
N GLY A 146 16.73 1.99 -13.24
CA GLY A 146 16.64 1.91 -14.71
C GLY A 146 15.27 2.20 -15.32
N ARG A 147 14.18 1.77 -14.65
CA ARG A 147 12.78 2.10 -15.04
C ARG A 147 12.24 3.34 -14.33
N ILE A 148 12.89 3.77 -13.25
CA ILE A 148 12.33 4.68 -12.25
C ILE A 148 12.86 6.10 -12.48
N ARG A 149 11.96 7.07 -12.56
CA ARG A 149 12.31 8.49 -12.76
C ARG A 149 12.48 9.22 -11.44
N LYS A 150 11.53 9.07 -10.52
CA LYS A 150 11.54 9.67 -9.17
C LYS A 150 10.87 8.71 -8.18
N ALA A 151 11.22 8.82 -6.90
CA ALA A 151 10.55 8.06 -5.84
C ALA A 151 10.08 8.97 -4.69
N VAL A 152 8.96 8.61 -4.06
CA VAL A 152 8.42 9.28 -2.88
C VAL A 152 8.20 8.26 -1.77
N ILE A 153 8.78 8.50 -0.61
CA ILE A 153 8.63 7.66 0.59
C ILE A 153 7.86 8.48 1.62
N ILE A 154 6.66 8.04 1.98
CA ILE A 154 5.76 8.74 2.91
C ILE A 154 5.60 7.89 4.17
N SER A 155 6.01 8.41 5.33
CA SER A 155 6.00 7.67 6.60
C SER A 155 6.55 6.24 6.44
N GLY A 156 7.71 6.07 5.80
CA GLY A 156 8.23 4.76 5.41
C GLY A 156 8.92 4.00 6.55
N VAL A 157 8.96 2.66 6.45
CA VAL A 157 9.70 1.80 7.41
C VAL A 157 11.23 1.93 7.39
N PRO A 158 11.92 2.36 6.29
CA PRO A 158 13.36 2.52 6.33
C PRO A 158 13.80 3.57 7.37
N PRO A 159 15.07 3.54 7.82
CA PRO A 159 16.14 2.63 7.39
C PRO A 159 16.17 1.29 8.11
N TYR A 160 15.76 1.22 9.39
CA TYR A 160 15.78 0.00 10.20
C TYR A 160 14.98 0.22 11.50
N LEU A 161 14.00 -0.65 11.78
CA LEU A 161 13.11 -0.49 12.94
C LEU A 161 13.52 -1.33 14.16
N LEU A 162 14.49 -2.24 14.05
CA LEU A 162 14.96 -3.00 15.22
C LEU A 162 16.01 -2.19 15.98
N ASN A 163 15.85 -2.16 17.30
CA ASN A 163 16.90 -1.69 18.21
C ASN A 163 17.97 -2.76 18.35
N THR A 164 19.20 -2.46 17.94
CA THR A 164 20.36 -3.32 18.20
C THR A 164 21.47 -2.51 18.88
N PRO A 165 22.49 -3.16 19.47
CA PRO A 165 23.65 -2.45 20.01
C PRO A 165 24.34 -1.52 18.99
N GLU A 166 24.30 -1.88 17.70
CA GLU A 166 24.85 -1.11 16.60
C GLU A 166 23.89 -0.04 16.07
N ASP A 167 22.58 -0.15 16.33
CA ASP A 167 21.55 0.79 15.89
C ASP A 167 20.43 0.99 16.93
N PRO A 168 20.61 1.91 17.91
CA PRO A 168 19.71 2.01 19.05
C PRO A 168 18.44 2.83 18.81
N PHE A 169 18.14 3.21 17.56
CA PHE A 169 17.04 4.13 17.21
C PHE A 169 15.68 3.42 17.08
N GLY A 170 15.70 2.12 16.78
CA GLY A 170 14.49 1.32 16.61
C GLY A 170 13.80 0.91 17.91
N ALA A 171 12.81 0.04 17.77
CA ALA A 171 12.10 -0.60 18.87
C ALA A 171 12.74 -1.94 19.27
N PRO A 172 12.62 -2.37 20.53
CA PRO A 172 13.13 -3.67 20.96
C PRO A 172 12.37 -4.84 20.30
N GLN A 173 13.02 -6.00 20.13
CA GLN A 173 12.43 -7.21 19.53
C GLN A 173 11.11 -7.60 20.21
N GLU A 174 11.04 -7.44 21.53
CA GLU A 174 9.89 -7.77 22.35
C GLU A 174 8.62 -7.01 21.93
N LEU A 175 8.75 -5.80 21.38
CA LEU A 175 7.59 -5.06 20.86
C LEU A 175 7.00 -5.75 19.62
N PHE A 176 7.86 -6.18 18.69
CA PHE A 176 7.44 -6.88 17.48
C PHE A 176 6.82 -8.24 17.83
N ASP A 177 7.42 -8.97 18.77
CA ASP A 177 6.90 -10.25 19.26
C ASP A 177 5.51 -10.08 19.92
N GLN A 178 5.31 -9.01 20.70
CA GLN A 178 4.01 -8.68 21.29
C GLN A 178 2.96 -8.35 20.22
N ILE A 179 3.32 -7.60 19.19
CA ILE A 179 2.41 -7.28 18.08
C ILE A 179 2.02 -8.55 17.31
N ALA A 180 3.00 -9.41 16.98
CA ALA A 180 2.73 -10.68 16.32
C ALA A 180 1.83 -11.59 17.19
N GLY A 181 2.06 -11.60 18.51
CA GLY A 181 1.21 -12.28 19.48
C GLY A 181 -0.23 -11.76 19.50
N ALA A 182 -0.42 -10.44 19.54
CA ALA A 182 -1.76 -9.81 19.56
C ALA A 182 -2.53 -10.08 18.25
N LEU A 183 -1.85 -10.03 17.10
CA LEU A 183 -2.43 -10.42 15.81
C LEU A 183 -2.82 -11.91 15.77
N THR A 184 -2.03 -12.77 16.42
CA THR A 184 -2.32 -14.21 16.53
C THR A 184 -3.51 -14.48 17.44
N GLU A 185 -3.64 -13.73 18.54
CA GLU A 185 -4.71 -13.91 19.53
C GLU A 185 -6.06 -13.40 19.01
N ASP A 186 -6.12 -12.13 18.58
CA ASP A 186 -7.33 -11.54 18.01
C ASP A 186 -6.97 -10.36 17.06
N ARG A 187 -6.73 -10.68 15.79
CA ARG A 187 -6.46 -9.65 14.77
C ARG A 187 -7.59 -8.62 14.61
N PHE A 188 -8.84 -9.00 14.86
CA PHE A 188 -9.98 -8.10 14.65
C PHE A 188 -10.00 -7.00 15.71
N ALA A 189 -9.78 -7.39 16.97
CA ALA A 189 -9.59 -6.45 18.08
C ALA A 189 -8.30 -5.63 17.87
N TYR A 190 -7.20 -6.27 17.48
CA TYR A 190 -5.94 -5.59 17.18
C TYR A 190 -6.13 -4.46 16.16
N PHE A 191 -6.84 -4.69 15.05
CA PHE A 191 -7.05 -3.64 14.04
C PHE A 191 -7.94 -2.49 14.51
N THR A 192 -8.80 -2.73 15.51
CA THR A 192 -9.53 -1.63 16.17
C THR A 192 -8.57 -0.73 16.95
N GLU A 193 -7.66 -1.33 17.71
CA GLU A 193 -6.64 -0.60 18.48
C GLU A 193 -5.60 0.07 17.57
N TRP A 194 -5.14 -0.63 16.53
CA TRP A 194 -4.23 -0.11 15.50
C TRP A 194 -4.74 1.22 14.92
N ASN A 195 -6.02 1.27 14.54
CA ASN A 195 -6.60 2.45 13.90
C ASN A 195 -6.59 3.69 14.80
N LYS A 196 -6.57 3.53 16.13
CA LYS A 196 -6.46 4.66 17.06
C LYS A 196 -5.17 5.43 16.85
N ASN A 197 -4.05 4.71 16.73
CA ASN A 197 -2.72 5.29 16.54
C ASN A 197 -2.39 5.52 15.06
N PHE A 198 -2.95 4.74 14.15
CA PHE A 198 -2.75 4.96 12.71
C PHE A 198 -3.28 6.33 12.28
N PHE A 199 -4.47 6.71 12.76
CA PHE A 199 -5.09 7.99 12.41
C PHE A 199 -4.94 9.07 13.50
N ASN A 200 -4.40 8.75 14.68
CA ASN A 200 -4.43 9.61 15.88
C ASN A 200 -5.87 10.06 16.20
N LEU A 201 -6.77 9.08 16.45
CA LEU A 201 -8.23 9.31 16.47
C LEU A 201 -8.70 10.24 17.60
N ASP A 202 -7.93 10.37 18.68
CA ASP A 202 -8.17 11.35 19.73
C ASP A 202 -8.07 12.80 19.24
N GLU A 203 -7.24 13.05 18.22
CA GLU A 203 -7.06 14.37 17.61
C GLU A 203 -7.85 14.55 16.30
N THR A 204 -8.04 13.48 15.52
CA THR A 204 -8.47 13.60 14.12
C THR A 204 -9.91 13.17 13.85
N LEU A 205 -10.51 12.35 14.71
CA LEU A 205 -11.84 11.78 14.47
C LEU A 205 -12.92 12.87 14.44
N GLY A 206 -13.78 12.83 13.42
CA GLY A 206 -14.84 13.82 13.22
C GLY A 206 -14.40 15.14 12.60
N ASN A 207 -13.09 15.34 12.40
CA ASN A 207 -12.54 16.53 11.76
C ASN A 207 -11.72 16.19 10.50
N ARG A 208 -10.67 15.38 10.64
CA ARG A 208 -9.77 14.98 9.54
C ARG A 208 -10.05 13.58 9.00
N VAL A 209 -10.65 12.72 9.82
CA VAL A 209 -11.08 11.37 9.43
C VAL A 209 -12.49 11.11 9.98
N SER A 210 -13.34 10.48 9.20
CA SER A 210 -14.70 10.13 9.63
C SER A 210 -14.72 8.71 10.20
N PRO A 211 -15.70 8.37 11.07
CA PRO A 211 -15.84 6.99 11.56
C PRO A 211 -16.02 5.96 10.44
N GLU A 212 -16.62 6.33 9.30
CA GLU A 212 -16.80 5.45 8.15
C GLU A 212 -15.48 5.12 7.46
N VAL A 213 -14.55 6.07 7.39
CA VAL A 213 -13.20 5.83 6.87
C VAL A 213 -12.44 4.88 7.79
N VAL A 214 -12.55 5.09 9.11
CA VAL A 214 -11.95 4.18 10.09
C VAL A 214 -12.54 2.78 9.95
N GLN A 215 -13.85 2.68 9.69
CA GLN A 215 -14.53 1.40 9.45
C GLN A 215 -14.06 0.74 8.13
N ASP A 216 -13.88 1.50 7.05
CA ASP A 216 -13.37 0.95 5.77
C ASP A 216 -11.91 0.48 5.90
N ALA A 217 -11.07 1.22 6.64
CA ALA A 217 -9.72 0.81 6.98
C ALA A 217 -9.72 -0.50 7.79
N TRP A 218 -10.61 -0.61 8.79
CA TRP A 218 -10.79 -1.85 9.55
C TRP A 218 -11.27 -3.01 8.66
N ASN A 219 -12.28 -2.78 7.81
CA ASN A 219 -12.80 -3.79 6.87
C ASN A 219 -11.70 -4.30 5.94
N SER A 220 -10.85 -3.40 5.46
CA SER A 220 -9.71 -3.72 4.59
C SER A 220 -8.67 -4.57 5.34
N ALA A 221 -8.36 -4.19 6.58
CA ALA A 221 -7.41 -4.91 7.44
C ALA A 221 -7.88 -6.34 7.75
N VAL A 222 -9.16 -6.52 8.10
CA VAL A 222 -9.70 -7.85 8.42
C VAL A 222 -9.97 -8.71 7.18
N ALA A 223 -10.05 -8.11 5.99
CA ALA A 223 -10.09 -8.87 4.74
C ALA A 223 -8.72 -9.43 4.33
N ALA A 224 -7.62 -8.84 4.84
CA ALA A 224 -6.26 -9.29 4.55
C ALA A 224 -5.96 -10.69 5.12
N SER A 225 -4.93 -11.31 4.56
CA SER A 225 -4.41 -12.63 4.90
C SER A 225 -4.05 -12.69 6.39
N PRO A 226 -4.60 -13.64 7.17
CA PRO A 226 -4.21 -13.80 8.57
C PRO A 226 -2.70 -14.10 8.68
N THR A 227 -2.19 -15.03 7.85
CA THR A 227 -0.75 -15.34 7.81
C THR A 227 0.08 -14.15 7.38
N GLY A 228 -0.35 -13.43 6.34
CA GLY A 228 0.37 -12.26 5.84
C GLY A 228 0.44 -11.14 6.86
N THR A 229 -0.64 -10.89 7.59
CA THR A 229 -0.66 -9.83 8.59
C THR A 229 0.31 -10.09 9.75
N ILE A 230 0.49 -11.34 10.16
CA ILE A 230 1.46 -11.73 11.19
C ILE A 230 2.89 -11.71 10.62
N ALA A 231 3.10 -12.31 9.44
CA ALA A 231 4.42 -12.42 8.85
C ALA A 231 5.04 -11.04 8.51
N CYS A 232 4.21 -10.06 8.14
CA CYS A 232 4.70 -8.70 7.88
C CYS A 232 5.33 -8.01 9.11
N VAL A 233 5.00 -8.44 10.33
CA VAL A 233 5.61 -7.89 11.55
C VAL A 233 7.13 -8.12 11.56
N ALA A 234 7.57 -9.30 11.12
CA ALA A 234 8.99 -9.59 10.95
C ALA A 234 9.62 -8.75 9.83
N ALA A 235 8.87 -8.57 8.73
CA ALA A 235 9.34 -7.74 7.62
C ALA A 235 9.57 -6.29 8.05
N TRP A 236 8.74 -5.71 8.92
CA TRP A 236 8.86 -4.30 9.34
C TRP A 236 10.25 -3.92 9.82
N HIS A 237 10.94 -4.83 10.50
CA HIS A 237 12.28 -4.61 11.00
C HIS A 237 13.37 -5.15 10.06
N THR A 238 13.12 -5.13 8.75
CA THR A 238 14.16 -5.35 7.72
C THR A 238 15.17 -4.21 7.74
N ASP A 239 16.46 -4.54 7.58
CA ASP A 239 17.53 -3.55 7.47
C ASP A 239 17.68 -3.09 6.01
N PHE A 240 17.43 -1.80 5.76
CA PHE A 240 17.57 -1.16 4.45
C PHE A 240 18.83 -0.29 4.36
N ARG A 241 19.68 -0.25 5.38
CA ARG A 241 20.86 0.65 5.43
C ARG A 241 21.85 0.39 4.29
N GLU A 242 21.88 -0.83 3.75
CA GLU A 242 22.68 -1.17 2.56
C GLU A 242 21.99 -0.82 1.23
N ASP A 243 20.67 -0.64 1.23
CA ASP A 243 19.89 -0.31 0.04
C ASP A 243 19.87 1.18 -0.23
N LEU A 244 19.63 1.99 0.81
CA LEU A 244 19.42 3.44 0.70
C LEU A 244 20.59 4.20 0.02
N PRO A 245 21.87 3.88 0.30
CA PRO A 245 23.00 4.57 -0.35
C PRO A 245 23.15 4.25 -1.84
N LYS A 246 22.51 3.18 -2.33
CA LYS A 246 22.55 2.76 -3.75
C LYS A 246 21.54 3.53 -4.61
N ILE A 247 20.60 4.23 -3.98
CA ILE A 247 19.53 4.94 -4.69
C ILE A 247 20.12 6.14 -5.43
N ASP A 248 19.98 6.14 -6.76
CA ASP A 248 20.56 7.13 -7.68
C ASP A 248 19.53 8.02 -8.39
N VAL A 249 18.24 7.79 -8.14
CA VAL A 249 17.12 8.63 -8.61
C VAL A 249 16.76 9.72 -7.60
N PRO A 250 16.14 10.84 -8.03
CA PRO A 250 15.60 11.81 -7.09
C PRO A 250 14.55 11.20 -6.15
N VAL A 251 14.71 11.43 -4.84
CA VAL A 251 13.77 10.96 -3.81
C VAL A 251 13.20 12.11 -3.00
N LEU A 252 11.90 12.07 -2.73
CA LEU A 252 11.24 12.85 -1.67
C LEU A 252 10.92 11.92 -0.50
N VAL A 253 11.41 12.27 0.69
CA VAL A 253 11.01 11.66 1.96
C VAL A 253 10.05 12.61 2.66
N MET A 254 8.87 12.12 3.03
CA MET A 254 7.83 12.87 3.71
C MET A 254 7.41 12.15 4.98
N HIS A 255 7.29 12.84 6.11
CA HIS A 255 6.91 12.20 7.38
C HIS A 255 6.05 13.12 8.24
N GLY A 256 5.07 12.56 8.96
CA GLY A 256 4.27 13.32 9.93
C GLY A 256 5.03 13.55 11.25
N THR A 257 4.96 14.74 11.84
CA THR A 257 5.69 15.02 13.10
C THR A 257 5.06 14.37 14.33
N ASN A 258 3.82 13.87 14.23
CA ASN A 258 3.07 13.21 15.31
C ASN A 258 2.76 11.74 14.95
N ASP A 259 3.66 11.05 14.24
CA ASP A 259 3.48 9.66 13.82
C ASP A 259 3.63 8.69 15.01
N HIS A 260 2.51 8.12 15.47
CA HIS A 260 2.46 7.18 16.61
C HIS A 260 2.75 5.73 16.22
N ILE A 261 2.92 5.44 14.93
CA ILE A 261 3.27 4.10 14.45
C ILE A 261 4.77 4.03 14.17
N LEU A 262 5.31 5.00 13.44
CA LEU A 262 6.71 5.07 13.04
C LEU A 262 7.35 6.39 13.53
N PRO A 263 8.10 6.36 14.64
CA PRO A 263 8.79 7.54 15.15
C PRO A 263 9.71 8.15 14.09
N ILE A 264 9.56 9.45 13.86
CA ILE A 264 10.21 10.19 12.77
C ILE A 264 11.74 10.17 12.87
N GLU A 265 12.28 10.20 14.10
CA GLU A 265 13.72 10.17 14.38
C GLU A 265 14.34 8.80 14.09
N ALA A 266 13.54 7.72 14.14
CA ALA A 266 13.98 6.37 13.81
C ALA A 266 13.86 6.08 12.31
N THR A 267 13.05 6.84 11.58
CA THR A 267 12.58 6.50 10.22
C THR A 267 12.83 7.60 9.19
N GLY A 268 11.86 8.49 8.94
CA GLY A 268 11.90 9.46 7.85
C GLY A 268 13.14 10.35 7.88
N ALA A 269 13.53 10.85 9.06
CA ALA A 269 14.71 11.69 9.21
C ALA A 269 15.99 10.94 8.81
N ARG A 270 16.15 9.70 9.30
CA ARG A 270 17.33 8.87 9.00
C ARG A 270 17.35 8.36 7.56
N THR A 271 16.18 8.03 7.00
CA THR A 271 16.05 7.66 5.59
C THR A 271 16.56 8.78 4.69
N HIS A 272 16.16 10.03 4.98
CA HIS A 272 16.66 11.19 4.26
C HIS A 272 18.19 11.33 4.35
N GLU A 273 18.76 11.17 5.55
CA GLU A 273 20.21 11.25 5.76
C GLU A 273 21.00 10.21 4.96
N MET A 274 20.43 9.01 4.79
CA MET A 274 21.08 7.90 4.09
C MET A 274 20.91 7.92 2.57
N ILE A 275 19.86 8.58 2.06
CA ILE A 275 19.65 8.76 0.61
C ILE A 275 20.28 10.08 0.17
N LYS A 276 21.42 9.99 -0.53
CA LYS A 276 22.16 11.14 -1.03
C LYS A 276 21.28 12.03 -1.91
N GLY A 277 21.12 13.29 -1.51
CA GLY A 277 20.42 14.31 -2.31
C GLY A 277 18.90 14.16 -2.31
N SER A 278 18.33 13.33 -1.43
CA SER A 278 16.89 13.29 -1.22
C SER A 278 16.39 14.64 -0.67
N ARG A 279 15.13 14.97 -0.95
CA ARG A 279 14.41 16.09 -0.32
C ARG A 279 13.67 15.57 0.90
N TYR A 280 13.61 16.37 1.95
CA TYR A 280 12.87 16.03 3.16
C TYR A 280 11.80 17.05 3.49
N VAL A 281 10.60 16.55 3.78
CA VAL A 281 9.44 17.34 4.16
C VAL A 281 8.82 16.73 5.40
N THR A 282 8.60 17.55 6.43
CA THR A 282 7.80 17.16 7.58
C THR A 282 6.40 17.76 7.45
N VAL A 283 5.37 17.00 7.81
CA VAL A 283 3.99 17.46 7.87
C VAL A 283 3.62 17.66 9.33
N GLU A 284 3.59 18.93 9.76
CA GLU A 284 3.40 19.30 11.16
C GLU A 284 2.05 18.80 11.70
N GLY A 285 2.07 18.13 12.86
CA GLY A 285 0.91 17.55 13.53
C GLY A 285 0.32 16.32 12.86
N ALA A 286 0.85 15.86 11.73
CA ALA A 286 0.32 14.68 11.05
C ALA A 286 0.80 13.37 11.70
N GLY A 287 -0.13 12.42 11.84
CA GLY A 287 0.16 11.04 12.24
C GLY A 287 0.48 10.12 11.06
N HIS A 288 0.43 8.80 11.28
CA HIS A 288 0.82 7.80 10.28
C HIS A 288 -0.11 7.78 9.05
N GLY A 289 -1.41 7.98 9.25
CA GLY A 289 -2.45 8.03 8.21
C GLY A 289 -2.53 9.39 7.48
N LEU A 290 -1.41 10.09 7.31
CA LEU A 290 -1.35 11.44 6.73
C LEU A 290 -1.84 11.52 5.29
N CYS A 291 -1.73 10.45 4.50
CA CYS A 291 -2.30 10.37 3.15
C CYS A 291 -3.82 10.61 3.16
N TRP A 292 -4.50 10.32 4.28
CA TRP A 292 -5.90 10.67 4.49
C TRP A 292 -6.06 12.01 5.20
N THR A 293 -5.54 12.11 6.43
CA THR A 293 -5.86 13.20 7.37
C THR A 293 -5.28 14.56 6.96
N HIS A 294 -4.21 14.55 6.17
CA HIS A 294 -3.48 15.71 5.67
C HIS A 294 -3.28 15.64 4.15
N ALA A 295 -4.23 15.00 3.46
CA ALA A 295 -4.15 14.72 2.03
C ALA A 295 -3.81 15.93 1.17
N ASP A 296 -4.35 17.11 1.47
CA ASP A 296 -4.08 18.33 0.67
C ASP A 296 -2.60 18.73 0.73
N VAL A 297 -1.99 18.68 1.91
CA VAL A 297 -0.56 18.99 2.11
C VAL A 297 0.32 17.92 1.45
N VAL A 298 -0.04 16.64 1.62
CA VAL A 298 0.64 15.52 0.96
C VAL A 298 0.59 15.68 -0.56
N ASN A 299 -0.59 15.98 -1.11
CA ASN A 299 -0.83 16.13 -2.53
C ASN A 299 -0.05 17.32 -3.12
N GLU A 300 0.01 18.45 -2.42
CA GLU A 300 0.78 19.62 -2.84
C GLU A 300 2.27 19.29 -3.02
N HIS A 301 2.88 18.70 -1.98
CA HIS A 301 4.29 18.33 -2.02
C HIS A 301 4.58 17.22 -3.04
N LEU A 302 3.69 16.22 -3.12
CA LEU A 302 3.76 15.15 -4.10
C LEU A 302 3.76 15.71 -5.53
N LEU A 303 2.73 16.49 -5.90
CA LEU A 303 2.62 17.07 -7.24
C LEU A 303 3.78 18.00 -7.58
N THR A 304 4.18 18.85 -6.62
CA THR A 304 5.32 19.77 -6.79
C THR A 304 6.63 19.01 -7.05
N PHE A 305 6.88 17.92 -6.31
CA PHE A 305 8.06 17.11 -6.52
C PHE A 305 8.04 16.36 -7.84
N LEU A 306 6.86 15.91 -8.27
CA LEU A 306 6.69 15.14 -9.50
C LEU A 306 6.75 15.97 -10.78
N ALA A 307 6.47 17.28 -10.72
CA ALA A 307 6.57 18.23 -11.82
C ALA A 307 7.94 18.22 -12.54
#